data_AF-A0A7W1ZD68-F1
#
_entry.id   AF-A0A7W1ZD68-F1
#
_cell.length_a   1.000
_cell.length_b   1.000
_cell.length_c   1.000
_cell.angle_alpha   90.00
_cell.angle_beta   90.00
_cell.angle_gamma   90.00
#
_symmetry.space_group_name_H-M   'P 1'
#
loop_
_entity.id
_entity.type
_entity.pdbx_description
1 polymer ?
#
loop_
_entity_poly.entity_id
_entity_poly.type
_entity_poly.pdbx_seq_one_letter_code
_entity_poly.pdbx_strand_id
1 'polypeptide(L)'
;MRQHNIGLTVFRIVICFIIIKNMCFYLPMANDLFGADAIFPYELYLGLMHKYNLEFLTYPFELPYAPQFLIIVTIVFATMYMFGIGGRIAGIILFLLVMIFKLRNGFILDGSDNVIQVTLPFLIIADNLIYFRLFDKKNMIKINGVKNIFDTIRNAAVIGIMVQISFVYLFTALAKFQGELWLNGTAVYYTMRVKDFMHTSWNIPITQNHYFVVIATYFTVFWEISFPFYVWFRKTKYYVLALGIILHIGIWIFMRIDNFSWVMIGSYFIFITDQEYKMFSKWVFSNKLIIFIDNWCANCLRFGKIVKSCDFLNLIEIKGIRNYSGNEFSGLELEKALNKMASINKKGKISYGFDTIYRIFIIIPIAWLFLPILFMLKISKMGNILYNELAIKRSIIPIHCTENCDIKTKL
;
A
#
# COMPACT_ATOMS: atom_id res chain seq x y z
N MET A 1 -15.45 -15.53 -9.86
CA MET A 1 -14.07 -15.07 -10.18
C MET A 1 -13.19 -15.23 -8.93
N ARG A 2 -11.88 -15.48 -9.06
CA ARG A 2 -10.99 -15.50 -7.90
C ARG A 2 -10.90 -14.09 -7.32
N GLN A 3 -10.81 -13.97 -5.99
CA GLN A 3 -10.70 -12.68 -5.32
C GLN A 3 -9.24 -12.20 -5.31
N HIS A 4 -9.04 -10.89 -5.47
CA HIS A 4 -7.73 -10.23 -5.54
C HIS A 4 -7.63 -9.06 -4.56
N ASN A 5 -8.43 -9.07 -3.51
CA ASN A 5 -8.61 -7.93 -2.61
C ASN A 5 -7.32 -7.59 -1.86
N ILE A 6 -6.54 -8.60 -1.46
CA ILE A 6 -5.26 -8.40 -0.77
C ILE A 6 -4.30 -7.65 -1.69
N GLY A 7 -4.16 -8.11 -2.94
CA GLY A 7 -3.29 -7.49 -3.94
C GLY A 7 -3.68 -6.05 -4.25
N LEU A 8 -4.98 -5.79 -4.40
CA LEU A 8 -5.52 -4.44 -4.60
C LEU A 8 -5.23 -3.51 -3.42
N THR A 9 -5.35 -3.99 -2.17
CA THR A 9 -5.02 -3.21 -0.98
C THR A 9 -3.53 -2.86 -0.93
N VAL A 10 -2.64 -3.82 -1.25
CA VAL A 10 -1.20 -3.54 -1.33
C VAL A 10 -0.90 -2.48 -2.39
N PHE A 11 -1.47 -2.62 -3.58
CA PHE A 11 -1.26 -1.66 -4.67
C PHE A 11 -1.77 -0.25 -4.32
N ARG A 12 -2.95 -0.15 -3.71
CA ARG A 12 -3.49 1.11 -3.17
C ARG A 12 -2.50 1.79 -2.24
N ILE A 13 -1.95 1.05 -1.29
CA ILE A 13 -1.01 1.56 -0.29
C ILE A 13 0.27 2.06 -0.97
N VAL A 14 0.82 1.31 -1.93
CA VAL A 14 2.01 1.69 -2.69
C VAL A 14 1.77 2.98 -3.47
N ILE A 15 0.67 3.06 -4.25
CA ILE A 15 0.36 4.26 -5.04
C ILE A 15 0.18 5.48 -4.13
N CYS A 16 -0.61 5.36 -3.06
CA CYS A 16 -0.82 6.49 -2.15
C CYS A 16 0.47 6.93 -1.48
N PHE A 17 1.34 5.99 -1.11
CA PHE A 17 2.64 6.32 -0.53
C PHE A 17 3.52 7.08 -1.52
N ILE A 18 3.58 6.65 -2.78
CA ILE A 18 4.35 7.35 -3.83
C ILE A 18 3.79 8.75 -4.08
N ILE A 19 2.47 8.92 -4.15
CA ILE A 19 1.84 10.24 -4.28
C ILE A 19 2.21 11.13 -3.07
N ILE A 20 2.10 10.63 -1.84
CA ILE A 20 2.48 11.39 -0.64
C ILE A 20 3.95 11.78 -0.71
N LYS A 21 4.84 10.85 -1.06
CA LYS A 21 6.28 11.09 -1.18
C LYS A 21 6.57 12.22 -2.18
N ASN A 22 5.97 12.16 -3.37
CA ASN A 22 6.15 13.18 -4.41
C ASN A 22 5.60 14.54 -3.95
N MET A 23 4.40 14.56 -3.36
CA MET A 23 3.79 15.80 -2.85
C MET A 23 4.62 16.43 -1.71
N CYS A 24 5.18 15.62 -0.81
CA CYS A 24 6.10 16.13 0.23
C CYS A 24 7.37 16.72 -0.38
N PHE A 25 7.90 16.11 -1.45
CA PHE A 25 9.07 16.62 -2.17
C PHE A 25 8.77 17.93 -2.91
N TYR A 26 7.57 18.08 -3.49
CA TYR A 26 7.17 19.30 -4.19
C TYR A 26 6.81 20.47 -3.27
N LEU A 27 6.37 20.19 -2.04
CA LEU A 27 5.90 21.21 -1.10
C LEU A 27 6.85 22.41 -0.91
N PRO A 28 8.17 22.24 -0.65
CA PRO A 28 9.08 23.38 -0.49
C PRO A 28 9.29 24.19 -1.77
N MET A 29 9.02 23.61 -2.94
CA MET A 29 9.25 24.21 -4.27
C MET A 29 7.93 24.50 -5.01
N ALA A 30 6.81 24.53 -4.30
CA ALA A 30 5.49 24.50 -4.94
C ALA A 30 5.23 25.70 -5.86
N ASN A 31 5.71 26.90 -5.48
CA ASN A 31 5.58 28.09 -6.32
C ASN A 31 6.45 27.98 -7.58
N ASP A 32 7.70 27.52 -7.44
CA ASP A 32 8.64 27.39 -8.56
C ASP A 32 8.21 26.31 -9.56
N LEU A 33 7.49 25.29 -9.10
CA LEU A 33 7.02 24.18 -9.92
C LEU A 33 5.63 24.39 -10.51
N PHE A 34 4.72 25.07 -9.79
CA PHE A 34 3.30 25.14 -10.17
C PHE A 34 2.68 26.54 -10.14
N GLY A 35 3.30 27.52 -9.48
CA GLY A 35 2.76 28.88 -9.38
C GLY A 35 2.69 29.61 -10.72
N ALA A 36 2.23 30.87 -10.67
CA ALA A 36 2.17 31.75 -11.84
C ALA A 36 3.57 32.03 -12.42
N ASP A 37 4.57 32.19 -11.56
CA ASP A 37 5.98 32.41 -11.95
C ASP A 37 6.80 31.11 -12.03
N ALA A 38 6.13 29.96 -12.21
CA ALA A 38 6.82 28.68 -12.28
C ALA A 38 7.74 28.57 -13.50
N ILE A 39 8.75 27.69 -13.40
CA ILE A 39 9.68 27.38 -14.49
C ILE A 39 8.92 26.97 -15.77
N PHE A 40 7.82 26.23 -15.60
CA PHE A 40 6.94 25.90 -16.71
C PHE A 40 5.95 27.04 -16.98
N PRO A 41 5.97 27.66 -18.19
CA PRO A 41 5.21 28.88 -18.47
C PRO A 41 3.73 28.76 -18.13
N TYR A 42 3.22 29.73 -17.37
CA TYR A 42 1.81 29.75 -16.96
C TYR A 42 0.88 30.07 -18.13
N GLU A 43 1.33 30.85 -19.12
CA GLU A 43 0.49 31.22 -20.28
C GLU A 43 0.10 30.01 -21.12
N LEU A 44 1.01 29.01 -21.24
CA LEU A 44 0.70 27.74 -21.91
C LEU A 44 -0.41 26.99 -21.19
N TYR A 45 -0.39 26.98 -19.86
CA TYR A 45 -1.43 26.37 -19.05
C TYR A 45 -2.76 27.13 -19.17
N LEU A 46 -2.74 28.46 -19.12
CA LEU A 46 -3.94 29.29 -19.36
C LEU A 46 -4.56 29.01 -20.72
N GLY A 47 -3.75 28.94 -21.79
CA GLY A 47 -4.21 28.62 -23.13
C GLY A 47 -4.87 27.24 -23.21
N LEU A 48 -4.33 26.24 -22.51
CA LEU A 48 -4.95 24.92 -22.40
C LEU A 48 -6.27 24.97 -21.63
N MET A 49 -6.32 25.65 -20.48
CA MET A 49 -7.54 25.74 -19.68
C MET A 49 -8.65 26.47 -20.42
N HIS A 50 -8.33 27.57 -21.11
CA HIS A 50 -9.27 28.28 -21.96
C HIS A 50 -9.80 27.40 -23.10
N LYS A 51 -8.90 26.70 -23.82
CA LYS A 51 -9.28 25.78 -24.92
C LYS A 51 -10.26 24.68 -24.47
N TYR A 52 -10.12 24.17 -23.25
CA TYR A 52 -10.97 23.11 -22.71
C TYR A 52 -12.13 23.61 -21.83
N ASN A 53 -12.35 24.92 -21.72
CA ASN A 53 -13.36 25.53 -20.82
C ASN A 53 -13.18 25.12 -19.35
N LEU A 54 -11.93 25.04 -18.87
CA LEU A 54 -11.54 24.65 -17.52
C LEU A 54 -10.87 25.80 -16.75
N GLU A 55 -11.29 27.04 -17.00
CA GLU A 55 -10.70 28.25 -16.39
C GLU A 55 -10.73 28.23 -14.86
N PHE A 56 -11.70 27.56 -14.24
CA PHE A 56 -11.73 27.41 -12.78
C PHE A 56 -10.51 26.67 -12.19
N LEU A 57 -9.75 25.93 -13.01
CA LEU A 57 -8.52 25.24 -12.60
C LEU A 57 -7.28 26.15 -12.59
N THR A 58 -7.40 27.42 -12.96
CA THR A 58 -6.28 28.38 -12.90
C THR A 58 -6.07 28.92 -11.49
N TYR A 59 -7.17 29.10 -10.74
CA TYR A 59 -7.17 29.70 -9.41
C TYR A 59 -6.19 29.07 -8.39
N PRO A 60 -6.02 27.72 -8.32
CA PRO A 60 -5.07 27.10 -7.41
C PRO A 60 -3.59 27.44 -7.66
N PHE A 61 -3.28 28.06 -8.80
CA PHE A 61 -1.91 28.34 -9.25
C PHE A 61 -1.62 29.83 -9.41
N GLU A 62 -2.64 30.67 -9.36
CA GLU A 62 -2.52 32.12 -9.50
C GLU A 62 -2.13 32.81 -8.19
N LEU A 63 -2.72 32.37 -7.07
CA LEU A 63 -2.53 33.02 -5.77
C LEU A 63 -1.27 32.54 -5.04
N PRO A 64 -0.59 33.44 -4.30
CA PRO A 64 0.48 33.03 -3.39
C PRO A 64 0.00 31.96 -2.40
N TYR A 65 0.83 30.94 -2.18
CA TYR A 65 0.56 29.82 -1.28
C TYR A 65 -0.56 28.85 -1.69
N ALA A 66 -1.33 29.14 -2.75
CA ALA A 66 -2.38 28.23 -3.24
C ALA A 66 -1.83 26.87 -3.74
N PRO A 67 -0.67 26.80 -4.44
CA PRO A 67 -0.07 25.52 -4.81
C PRO A 67 0.27 24.65 -3.60
N GLN A 68 0.85 25.24 -2.55
CA GLN A 68 1.20 24.56 -1.30
C GLN A 68 -0.05 24.01 -0.62
N PHE A 69 -1.12 24.82 -0.57
CA PHE A 69 -2.40 24.38 -0.04
C PHE A 69 -2.95 23.17 -0.82
N LEU A 70 -2.93 23.23 -2.16
CA LEU A 70 -3.38 22.11 -3.00
C LEU A 70 -2.54 20.84 -2.79
N ILE A 71 -1.23 20.98 -2.63
CA ILE A 71 -0.32 19.87 -2.28
C ILE A 71 -0.71 19.25 -0.93
N ILE A 72 -0.94 20.07 0.10
CA ILE A 72 -1.37 19.59 1.43
C ILE A 72 -2.71 18.86 1.35
N VAL A 73 -3.69 19.42 0.62
CA VAL A 73 -4.98 18.77 0.38
C VAL A 73 -4.79 17.41 -0.29
N THR A 74 -3.87 17.32 -1.26
CA THR A 74 -3.54 16.06 -1.95
C THR A 74 -2.91 15.04 -1.02
N ILE A 75 -1.99 15.46 -0.15
CA ILE A 75 -1.41 14.60 0.91
C ILE A 75 -2.51 14.07 1.83
N VAL A 76 -3.46 14.91 2.24
CA VAL A 76 -4.58 14.51 3.10
C VAL A 76 -5.45 13.47 2.39
N PHE A 77 -5.88 13.71 1.16
CA PHE A 77 -6.70 12.76 0.41
C PHE A 77 -5.97 11.46 0.07
N ALA A 78 -4.67 11.53 -0.25
CA ALA A 78 -3.84 10.35 -0.46
C ALA A 78 -3.73 9.51 0.83
N THR A 79 -3.56 10.17 1.98
CA THR A 79 -3.52 9.52 3.30
C THR A 79 -4.87 8.90 3.65
N MET A 80 -5.96 9.63 3.43
CA MET A 80 -7.31 9.13 3.65
C MET A 80 -7.56 7.88 2.80
N TYR A 81 -7.26 7.92 1.50
CA TYR A 81 -7.47 6.79 0.60
C TYR A 81 -6.54 5.61 0.94
N MET A 82 -5.28 5.86 1.32
CA MET A 82 -4.32 4.86 1.79
C MET A 82 -4.89 4.03 2.95
N PHE A 83 -5.56 4.68 3.90
CA PHE A 83 -6.17 4.06 5.09
C PHE A 83 -7.66 3.73 4.95
N GLY A 84 -8.21 3.85 3.74
CA GLY A 84 -9.62 3.58 3.43
C GLY A 84 -10.62 4.52 4.12
N ILE A 85 -10.19 5.70 4.54
CA ILE A 85 -11.01 6.78 5.11
C ILE A 85 -11.69 7.54 3.97
N GLY A 86 -12.98 7.84 4.10
CA GLY A 86 -13.77 8.47 3.03
C GLY A 86 -14.13 7.54 1.85
N GLY A 87 -13.58 6.32 1.83
CA GLY A 87 -13.91 5.28 0.85
C GLY A 87 -13.62 5.68 -0.59
N ARG A 88 -14.54 5.36 -1.51
CA ARG A 88 -14.37 5.64 -2.95
C ARG A 88 -14.33 7.14 -3.26
N ILE A 89 -15.03 7.98 -2.48
CA ILE A 89 -15.06 9.43 -2.70
C ILE A 89 -13.67 10.04 -2.52
N ALA A 90 -12.94 9.61 -1.47
CA ALA A 90 -11.56 10.05 -1.27
C ALA A 90 -10.65 9.68 -2.46
N GLY A 91 -10.83 8.48 -3.03
CA GLY A 91 -10.11 8.05 -4.22
C GLY A 91 -10.45 8.88 -5.47
N ILE A 92 -11.72 9.22 -5.69
CA ILE A 92 -12.15 10.08 -6.80
C ILE A 92 -11.52 11.47 -6.69
N ILE A 93 -11.58 12.07 -5.50
CA ILE A 93 -10.98 13.39 -5.25
C ILE A 93 -9.47 13.32 -5.45
N LEU A 94 -8.79 12.29 -4.94
CA LEU A 94 -7.37 12.08 -5.16
C LEU A 94 -7.01 11.97 -6.65
N PHE A 95 -7.79 11.22 -7.43
CA PHE A 95 -7.58 11.11 -8.87
C PHE A 95 -7.69 12.48 -9.56
N LEU A 96 -8.71 13.28 -9.23
CA LEU A 96 -8.87 14.63 -9.77
C LEU A 96 -7.70 15.55 -9.39
N LEU A 97 -7.24 15.51 -8.14
CA LEU A 97 -6.10 16.30 -7.68
C LEU A 97 -4.81 15.96 -8.44
N VAL A 98 -4.51 14.67 -8.63
CA VAL A 98 -3.35 14.23 -9.42
C VAL A 98 -3.46 14.69 -10.87
N MET A 99 -4.67 14.63 -11.46
CA MET A 99 -4.91 15.13 -12.82
C MET A 99 -4.68 16.64 -12.94
N ILE A 100 -5.08 17.42 -11.93
CA ILE A 100 -4.87 18.87 -11.91
C ILE A 100 -3.37 19.21 -11.93
N PHE A 101 -2.55 18.55 -11.10
CA PHE A 101 -1.10 18.75 -11.14
C PHE A 101 -0.48 18.37 -12.49
N LYS A 102 -0.96 17.27 -13.09
CA LYS A 102 -0.50 16.85 -14.42
C LYS A 102 -0.83 17.87 -15.50
N LEU A 103 -2.02 18.47 -15.46
CA LEU A 103 -2.41 19.52 -16.38
C LEU A 103 -1.55 20.78 -16.18
N ARG A 104 -1.20 21.12 -14.93
CA ARG A 104 -0.39 22.30 -14.64
C ARG A 104 1.05 22.16 -15.10
N ASN A 105 1.69 21.04 -14.79
CA ASN A 105 3.08 20.80 -15.12
C ASN A 105 3.34 19.31 -15.42
N GLY A 106 3.27 18.95 -16.71
CA GLY A 106 3.53 17.58 -17.17
C GLY A 106 5.00 17.19 -17.24
N PHE A 107 5.94 18.13 -17.11
CA PHE A 107 7.38 17.90 -17.31
C PHE A 107 8.08 17.30 -16.09
N ILE A 108 7.51 17.50 -14.90
CA ILE A 108 8.01 16.93 -13.65
C ILE A 108 7.51 15.50 -13.41
N LEU A 109 6.64 15.00 -14.28
CA LEU A 109 6.06 13.67 -14.16
C LEU A 109 6.99 12.62 -14.73
N ASP A 110 6.96 11.44 -14.13
CA ASP A 110 7.67 10.28 -14.64
C ASP A 110 6.72 9.19 -15.15
N GLY A 111 7.28 8.06 -15.59
CA GLY A 111 6.47 6.93 -16.08
C GLY A 111 5.50 6.38 -15.03
N SER A 112 5.77 6.56 -13.74
CA SER A 112 4.91 6.08 -12.64
C SER A 112 3.62 6.87 -12.57
N ASP A 113 3.64 8.18 -12.81
CA ASP A 113 2.44 9.02 -12.82
C ASP A 113 1.48 8.59 -13.92
N ASN A 114 2.01 8.18 -15.08
CA ASN A 114 1.20 7.62 -16.16
C ASN A 114 0.53 6.30 -15.73
N VAL A 115 1.27 5.41 -15.07
CA VAL A 115 0.71 4.13 -14.57
C VAL A 115 -0.34 4.38 -13.50
N ILE A 116 -0.08 5.28 -12.55
CA ILE A 116 -1.04 5.68 -11.51
C ILE A 116 -2.31 6.23 -12.17
N GLN A 117 -2.18 7.14 -13.14
CA GLN A 117 -3.33 7.74 -13.82
C GLN A 117 -4.20 6.70 -14.52
N VAL A 118 -3.62 5.75 -15.26
CA VAL A 118 -4.41 4.77 -16.00
C VAL A 118 -4.98 3.67 -15.10
N THR A 119 -4.37 3.40 -13.94
CA THR A 119 -4.81 2.32 -13.03
C THR A 119 -5.72 2.79 -11.90
N LEU A 120 -5.57 4.03 -11.41
CA LEU A 120 -6.32 4.55 -10.27
C LEU A 120 -7.85 4.57 -10.48
N PRO A 121 -8.40 4.92 -11.66
CA PRO A 121 -9.83 4.83 -11.92
C PRO A 121 -10.38 3.42 -11.73
N PHE A 122 -9.68 2.41 -12.27
CA PHE A 122 -10.07 1.01 -12.09
C PHE A 122 -9.90 0.57 -10.63
N LEU A 123 -8.84 1.03 -9.95
CA LEU A 123 -8.61 0.73 -8.55
C LEU A 123 -9.75 1.24 -7.66
N ILE A 124 -10.24 2.47 -7.89
CA ILE A 124 -11.39 3.06 -7.18
C ILE A 124 -12.66 2.22 -7.34
N ILE A 125 -12.89 1.69 -8.55
CA ILE A 125 -14.04 0.83 -8.85
C ILE A 125 -13.89 -0.52 -8.16
N ALA A 126 -12.70 -1.13 -8.22
CA ALA A 126 -12.38 -2.42 -7.64
C ALA A 126 -12.56 -2.46 -6.10
N ASP A 127 -12.69 -3.67 -5.53
CA ASP A 127 -12.90 -3.87 -4.09
C ASP A 127 -11.58 -3.81 -3.28
N ASN A 128 -10.86 -2.70 -3.41
CA ASN A 128 -9.57 -2.45 -2.75
C ASN A 128 -9.70 -2.05 -1.26
N LEU A 129 -10.91 -1.71 -0.79
CA LEU A 129 -11.20 -1.13 0.54
C LEU A 129 -11.63 -2.17 1.60
N ILE A 130 -11.55 -3.47 1.29
CA ILE A 130 -11.92 -4.56 2.21
C ILE A 130 -10.92 -4.65 3.37
N TYR A 131 -9.63 -4.54 3.06
CA TYR A 131 -8.55 -4.57 4.05
C TYR A 131 -8.00 -3.17 4.31
N PHE A 132 -7.39 -3.02 5.48
CA PHE A 132 -6.69 -1.82 5.93
C PHE A 132 -7.57 -0.57 5.91
N ARG A 133 -8.76 -0.71 6.50
CA ARG A 133 -9.79 0.33 6.63
C ARG A 133 -9.94 0.71 8.10
N LEU A 134 -9.56 1.94 8.47
CA LEU A 134 -9.55 2.38 9.87
C LEU A 134 -10.94 2.70 10.44
N PHE A 135 -11.93 3.02 9.59
CA PHE A 135 -13.29 3.36 10.01
C PHE A 135 -14.34 2.54 9.27
N ASP A 136 -15.11 1.80 10.05
CA ASP A 136 -16.11 0.85 9.56
C ASP A 136 -17.40 1.56 9.09
N LYS A 137 -18.17 0.88 8.23
CA LYS A 137 -19.52 1.34 7.88
C LYS A 137 -20.52 0.71 8.86
N LYS A 138 -21.45 1.53 9.38
CA LYS A 138 -22.75 1.05 9.87
C LYS A 138 -23.38 0.16 8.79
N ASN A 139 -23.99 -0.95 9.23
CA ASN A 139 -24.67 -1.98 8.42
C ASN A 139 -25.36 -1.39 7.17
N MET A 140 -24.80 -1.64 5.98
CA MET A 140 -25.55 -1.39 4.74
C MET A 140 -26.52 -2.54 4.50
N ILE A 141 -27.78 -2.17 4.28
CA ILE A 141 -28.88 -3.05 3.91
C ILE A 141 -28.47 -3.85 2.66
N LYS A 142 -28.55 -5.18 2.74
CA LYS A 142 -28.27 -6.10 1.63
C LYS A 142 -29.44 -6.06 0.64
N ILE A 143 -29.27 -5.43 -0.52
CA ILE A 143 -30.21 -5.53 -1.65
C ILE A 143 -29.67 -6.59 -2.61
N ASN A 144 -30.35 -7.74 -2.70
CA ASN A 144 -29.81 -8.95 -3.35
C ASN A 144 -29.74 -8.87 -4.89
N GLY A 145 -30.56 -8.06 -5.57
CA GLY A 145 -30.59 -7.99 -7.05
C GLY A 145 -29.51 -7.10 -7.68
N VAL A 146 -29.21 -5.97 -7.05
CA VAL A 146 -28.22 -4.97 -7.51
C VAL A 146 -26.77 -5.44 -7.26
N LYS A 147 -26.59 -6.46 -6.42
CA LYS A 147 -25.27 -6.97 -6.03
C LYS A 147 -24.49 -7.60 -7.19
N ASN A 148 -25.17 -8.33 -8.08
CA ASN A 148 -24.49 -9.11 -9.12
C ASN A 148 -23.83 -8.23 -10.20
N ILE A 149 -24.47 -7.12 -10.57
CA ILE A 149 -23.91 -6.20 -11.58
C ILE A 149 -22.70 -5.43 -11.04
N PHE A 150 -22.76 -4.97 -9.78
CA PHE A 150 -21.63 -4.29 -9.15
C PHE A 150 -20.45 -5.22 -8.92
N ASP A 151 -20.68 -6.47 -8.52
CA ASP A 151 -19.62 -7.47 -8.37
C ASP A 151 -18.96 -7.76 -9.73
N THR A 152 -19.73 -7.80 -10.82
CA THR A 152 -19.21 -7.94 -12.18
C THR A 152 -18.35 -6.74 -12.60
N ILE A 153 -18.82 -5.52 -12.38
CA ILE A 153 -18.06 -4.28 -12.68
C ILE A 153 -16.76 -4.21 -11.90
N ARG A 154 -16.78 -4.56 -10.60
CA ARG A 154 -15.58 -4.56 -9.74
C ARG A 154 -14.56 -5.56 -10.24
N ASN A 155 -15.00 -6.76 -10.59
CA ASN A 155 -14.17 -7.81 -11.17
C ASN A 155 -13.58 -7.39 -12.53
N ALA A 156 -14.39 -6.76 -13.39
CA ALA A 156 -13.94 -6.20 -14.66
C ALA A 156 -12.87 -5.11 -14.45
N ALA A 157 -13.01 -4.28 -13.41
CA ALA A 157 -12.00 -3.28 -13.07
C ALA A 157 -10.66 -3.90 -12.64
N VAL A 158 -10.67 -5.02 -11.90
CA VAL A 158 -9.43 -5.76 -11.58
C VAL A 158 -8.74 -6.23 -12.86
N ILE A 159 -9.49 -6.84 -13.76
CA ILE A 159 -8.97 -7.27 -15.07
C ILE A 159 -8.47 -6.06 -15.85
N GLY A 160 -9.20 -4.94 -15.81
CA GLY A 160 -8.79 -3.66 -16.41
C GLY A 160 -7.40 -3.24 -15.96
N ILE A 161 -7.10 -3.26 -14.66
CA ILE A 161 -5.75 -2.97 -14.15
C ILE A 161 -4.73 -3.97 -14.70
N MET A 162 -5.02 -5.27 -14.64
CA MET A 162 -4.11 -6.31 -15.13
C MET A 162 -3.79 -6.15 -16.62
N VAL A 163 -4.78 -5.77 -17.43
CA VAL A 163 -4.63 -5.47 -18.86
C VAL A 163 -3.83 -4.19 -19.06
N GLN A 164 -4.10 -3.11 -18.31
CA GLN A 164 -3.32 -1.86 -18.40
C GLN A 164 -1.83 -2.12 -18.11
N ILE A 165 -1.52 -2.89 -17.07
CA ILE A 165 -0.14 -3.27 -16.76
C ILE A 165 0.47 -4.13 -17.87
N SER A 166 -0.31 -5.05 -18.45
CA SER A 166 0.12 -5.86 -19.59
C SER A 166 0.43 -4.99 -20.81
N PHE A 167 -0.36 -3.95 -21.07
CA PHE A 167 -0.15 -3.00 -22.16
C PHE A 167 1.09 -2.14 -21.94
N VAL A 168 1.35 -1.68 -20.72
CA VAL A 168 2.60 -0.97 -20.39
C VAL A 168 3.81 -1.80 -20.84
N TYR A 169 3.86 -3.09 -20.50
CA TYR A 169 4.98 -3.95 -20.92
C TYR A 169 4.99 -4.26 -22.41
N LEU A 170 3.82 -4.53 -23.00
CA LEU A 170 3.73 -4.84 -24.43
C LEU A 170 4.22 -3.65 -25.28
N PHE A 171 3.71 -2.45 -25.05
CA PHE A 171 4.07 -1.29 -25.85
C PHE A 171 5.50 -0.82 -25.58
N THR A 172 6.01 -0.99 -24.35
CA THR A 172 7.43 -0.71 -24.07
C THR A 172 8.35 -1.69 -24.79
N ALA A 173 8.01 -2.98 -24.86
CA ALA A 173 8.78 -3.95 -25.65
C ALA A 173 8.75 -3.62 -27.15
N LEU A 174 7.57 -3.34 -27.70
CA LEU A 174 7.40 -2.99 -29.12
C LEU A 174 8.18 -1.71 -29.48
N ALA A 175 8.17 -0.70 -28.62
CA ALA A 175 8.98 0.50 -28.81
C ALA A 175 10.49 0.19 -28.78
N LYS A 176 10.94 -0.71 -27.90
CA LYS A 176 12.35 -1.14 -27.86
C LYS A 176 12.77 -1.92 -29.10
N PHE A 177 11.89 -2.73 -29.70
CA PHE A 177 12.17 -3.42 -30.96
C PHE A 177 12.44 -2.47 -32.13
N GLN A 178 11.95 -1.23 -32.07
CA GLN A 178 12.23 -0.21 -33.08
C GLN A 178 13.58 0.51 -32.87
N GLY A 179 14.25 0.30 -31.72
CA GLY A 179 15.50 0.97 -31.38
C GLY A 179 16.73 0.11 -31.64
N GLU A 180 17.67 0.63 -32.44
CA GLU A 180 18.90 -0.07 -32.83
C GLU A 180 19.75 -0.54 -31.63
N LEU A 181 19.83 0.25 -30.56
CA LEU A 181 20.59 -0.11 -29.35
C LEU A 181 20.05 -1.36 -28.65
N TRP A 182 18.74 -1.60 -28.72
CA TRP A 182 18.12 -2.78 -28.13
C TRP A 182 18.35 -4.01 -29.02
N LEU A 183 18.25 -3.85 -30.34
CA LEU A 183 18.50 -4.91 -31.32
C LEU A 183 19.96 -5.38 -31.28
N ASN A 184 20.91 -4.45 -31.15
CA ASN A 184 22.35 -4.75 -31.08
C ASN A 184 22.83 -5.16 -29.68
N GLY A 185 21.94 -5.24 -28.68
CA GLY A 185 22.27 -5.75 -27.34
C GLY A 185 23.07 -4.78 -26.47
N THR A 186 23.10 -3.48 -26.80
CA THR A 186 23.94 -2.48 -26.12
C THR A 186 23.14 -1.47 -25.28
N ALA A 187 21.81 -1.48 -25.33
CA ALA A 187 20.98 -0.46 -24.70
C ALA A 187 21.27 -0.27 -23.21
N VAL A 188 21.43 -1.36 -22.44
CA VAL A 188 21.70 -1.28 -20.99
C VAL A 188 23.02 -0.58 -20.69
N TYR A 189 24.04 -0.72 -21.55
CA TYR A 189 25.30 0.02 -21.38
C TYR A 189 25.07 1.53 -21.41
N TYR A 190 24.30 2.01 -22.39
CA TYR A 190 24.02 3.43 -22.54
C TYR A 190 23.09 3.93 -21.43
N THR A 191 21.97 3.25 -21.18
CA THR A 191 20.99 3.72 -20.18
C THR A 191 21.57 3.79 -18.77
N MET A 192 22.48 2.86 -18.41
CA MET A 192 23.18 2.90 -17.13
C MET A 192 24.32 3.92 -17.06
N ARG A 193 24.74 4.53 -18.17
CA ARG A 193 25.85 5.51 -18.23
C ARG A 193 25.43 6.93 -18.60
N VAL A 194 24.18 7.16 -19.00
CA VAL A 194 23.65 8.51 -19.17
C VAL A 194 23.62 9.18 -17.79
N LYS A 195 24.20 10.38 -17.68
CA LYS A 195 24.36 11.11 -16.40
C LYS A 195 23.03 11.32 -15.66
N ASP A 196 21.96 11.57 -16.41
CA ASP A 196 20.64 11.84 -15.83
C ASP A 196 20.01 10.59 -15.20
N PHE A 197 20.32 9.40 -15.73
CA PHE A 197 19.76 8.13 -15.27
C PHE A 197 20.72 7.30 -14.43
N MET A 198 22.03 7.52 -14.51
CA MET A 198 23.03 6.76 -13.74
C MET A 198 22.86 7.02 -12.24
N HIS A 199 22.52 5.98 -11.47
CA HIS A 199 22.30 6.14 -10.03
C HIS A 199 23.58 5.99 -9.21
N THR A 200 24.41 4.98 -9.50
CA THR A 200 25.58 4.63 -8.66
C THR A 200 26.87 4.61 -9.47
N SER A 201 28.01 4.74 -8.78
CA SER A 201 29.33 4.56 -9.41
C SER A 201 29.58 3.13 -9.88
N TRP A 202 28.85 2.13 -9.33
CA TRP A 202 28.95 0.72 -9.72
C TRP A 202 28.44 0.46 -11.14
N ASN A 203 27.63 1.37 -11.69
CA ASN A 203 27.18 1.31 -13.08
C ASN A 203 28.35 1.23 -14.07
N ILE A 204 29.47 1.91 -13.78
CA ILE A 204 30.64 1.93 -14.67
C ILE A 204 31.28 0.53 -14.73
N PRO A 205 31.79 -0.07 -13.63
CA PRO A 205 32.44 -1.38 -13.71
C PRO A 205 31.50 -2.50 -14.15
N ILE A 206 30.22 -2.49 -13.74
CA ILE A 206 29.29 -3.57 -14.14
C ILE A 206 29.01 -3.58 -15.65
N THR A 207 28.92 -2.39 -16.26
CA THR A 207 28.68 -2.25 -17.70
C THR A 207 29.94 -2.42 -18.54
N GLN A 208 31.13 -2.52 -17.95
CA GLN A 208 32.34 -2.95 -18.67
C GLN A 208 32.28 -4.44 -19.03
N ASN A 209 31.50 -5.23 -18.28
CA ASN A 209 31.28 -6.62 -18.61
C ASN A 209 30.26 -6.75 -19.76
N HIS A 210 30.73 -7.09 -20.96
CA HIS A 210 29.89 -7.21 -22.14
C HIS A 210 28.82 -8.30 -22.00
N TYR A 211 29.08 -9.40 -21.28
CA TYR A 211 28.08 -10.44 -21.05
C TYR A 211 26.92 -9.90 -20.24
N PHE A 212 27.20 -9.14 -19.18
CA PHE A 212 26.15 -8.50 -18.38
C PHE A 212 25.29 -7.57 -19.24
N VAL A 213 25.92 -6.69 -20.02
CA VAL A 213 25.20 -5.72 -20.88
C VAL A 213 24.26 -6.43 -21.86
N VAL A 214 24.78 -7.42 -22.59
CA VAL A 214 24.03 -8.14 -23.62
C VAL A 214 22.89 -8.95 -22.99
N ILE A 215 23.19 -9.71 -21.93
CA ILE A 215 22.20 -10.53 -21.22
C ILE A 215 21.10 -9.63 -20.64
N ALA A 216 21.46 -8.53 -19.96
CA ALA A 216 20.49 -7.62 -19.38
C ALA A 216 19.63 -6.94 -20.45
N THR A 217 20.22 -6.51 -21.57
CA THR A 217 19.50 -5.85 -22.66
C THR A 217 18.43 -6.77 -23.26
N TYR A 218 18.82 -7.99 -23.63
CA TYR A 218 17.86 -8.94 -24.19
C TYR A 218 16.91 -9.51 -23.14
N PHE A 219 17.36 -9.68 -21.89
CA PHE A 219 16.48 -10.06 -20.78
C PHE A 219 15.33 -9.06 -20.62
N THR A 220 15.61 -7.76 -20.60
CA THR A 220 14.57 -6.73 -20.50
C THR A 220 13.53 -6.87 -21.61
N VAL A 221 13.96 -6.90 -22.88
CA VAL A 221 13.03 -6.98 -24.02
C VAL A 221 12.25 -8.30 -24.01
N PHE A 222 12.95 -9.43 -23.82
CA PHE A 222 12.34 -10.76 -23.79
C PHE A 222 11.31 -10.88 -22.66
N TRP A 223 11.64 -10.36 -21.47
CA TRP A 223 10.73 -10.39 -20.34
C TRP A 223 9.51 -9.47 -20.57
N GLU A 224 9.71 -8.25 -21.06
CA GLU A 224 8.62 -7.29 -21.32
C GLU A 224 7.62 -7.83 -22.36
N ILE A 225 8.10 -8.42 -23.45
CA ILE A 225 7.21 -9.03 -24.47
C ILE A 225 6.53 -10.30 -23.93
N SER A 226 7.17 -11.04 -23.05
CA SER A 226 6.64 -12.29 -22.46
C SER A 226 5.55 -12.03 -21.42
N PHE A 227 5.71 -10.99 -20.60
CA PHE A 227 4.80 -10.67 -19.50
C PHE A 227 3.31 -10.67 -19.88
N PRO A 228 2.84 -9.92 -20.90
CA PRO A 228 1.42 -9.81 -21.23
C PRO A 228 0.76 -11.14 -21.62
N PHE A 229 1.54 -12.16 -22.02
CA PHE A 229 1.01 -13.47 -22.39
C PHE A 229 1.12 -14.47 -21.23
N TYR A 230 2.27 -14.53 -20.57
CA TYR A 230 2.54 -15.57 -19.58
C TYR A 230 1.99 -15.27 -18.18
N VAL A 231 1.65 -14.02 -17.85
CA VAL A 231 1.16 -13.65 -16.52
C VAL A 231 -0.25 -14.23 -16.23
N TRP A 232 -1.00 -14.62 -17.25
CA TRP A 232 -2.37 -15.13 -17.11
C TRP A 232 -2.43 -16.61 -16.72
N PHE A 233 -1.37 -17.38 -16.96
CA PHE A 233 -1.38 -18.81 -16.63
C PHE A 233 -0.86 -19.08 -15.22
N ARG A 234 -1.54 -20.00 -14.52
CA ARG A 234 -1.34 -20.26 -13.09
C ARG A 234 0.11 -20.57 -12.69
N LYS A 235 0.87 -21.28 -13.53
CA LYS A 235 2.26 -21.69 -13.22
C LYS A 235 3.27 -20.62 -13.65
N THR A 236 3.17 -20.14 -14.89
CA THR A 236 4.13 -19.20 -15.49
C THR A 236 4.09 -17.83 -14.83
N LYS A 237 2.92 -17.42 -14.29
CA LYS A 237 2.77 -16.11 -13.64
C LYS A 237 3.80 -15.84 -12.55
N TYR A 238 4.12 -16.83 -11.71
CA TYR A 238 5.05 -16.60 -10.61
C TYR A 238 6.48 -16.35 -11.11
N TYR A 239 6.88 -17.04 -12.18
CA TYR A 239 8.19 -16.84 -12.80
C TYR A 239 8.28 -15.45 -13.43
N VAL A 240 7.28 -15.04 -14.22
CA VAL A 240 7.32 -13.70 -14.85
C VAL A 240 7.21 -12.57 -13.82
N LEU A 241 6.44 -12.73 -12.74
CA LEU A 241 6.39 -11.73 -11.67
C LEU A 241 7.74 -11.67 -10.92
N ALA A 242 8.37 -12.81 -10.62
CA ALA A 242 9.68 -12.84 -9.96
C ALA A 242 10.78 -12.20 -10.82
N LEU A 243 10.83 -12.53 -12.11
CA LEU A 243 11.77 -11.91 -13.06
C LEU A 243 11.51 -10.40 -13.20
N GLY A 244 10.25 -9.98 -13.17
CA GLY A 244 9.88 -8.56 -13.17
C GLY A 244 10.34 -7.82 -11.92
N ILE A 245 10.23 -8.47 -10.75
CA ILE A 245 10.75 -7.90 -9.49
C ILE A 245 12.27 -7.73 -9.60
N ILE A 246 12.99 -8.73 -10.13
CA ILE A 246 14.45 -8.63 -10.35
C ILE A 246 14.77 -7.46 -11.29
N LEU A 247 14.03 -7.34 -12.40
CA LEU A 247 14.21 -6.24 -13.36
C LEU A 247 14.02 -4.87 -12.68
N HIS A 248 12.89 -4.65 -11.99
CA HIS A 248 12.58 -3.36 -11.36
C HIS A 248 13.48 -3.05 -10.16
N ILE A 249 13.92 -4.05 -9.40
CA ILE A 249 14.94 -3.84 -8.37
C ILE A 249 16.27 -3.45 -9.01
N GLY A 250 16.66 -4.08 -10.12
CA GLY A 250 17.84 -3.70 -10.90
C GLY A 250 17.76 -2.25 -11.39
N ILE A 251 16.62 -1.86 -11.96
CA ILE A 251 16.36 -0.47 -12.38
C ILE A 251 16.44 0.45 -11.17
N TRP A 252 15.82 0.15 -10.04
CA TRP A 252 15.88 1.00 -8.85
C TRP A 252 17.31 1.16 -8.27
N ILE A 253 18.10 0.09 -8.26
CA ILE A 253 19.48 0.14 -7.75
C ILE A 253 20.37 0.94 -8.70
N PHE A 254 20.30 0.68 -10.01
CA PHE A 254 21.27 1.20 -10.97
C PHE A 254 20.78 2.43 -11.73
N MET A 255 19.48 2.71 -11.77
CA MET A 255 18.89 3.81 -12.53
C MET A 255 18.03 4.72 -11.65
N ARG A 256 18.07 6.02 -11.91
CA ARG A 256 17.27 7.05 -11.19
C ARG A 256 15.81 7.08 -11.63
N ILE A 257 15.16 5.91 -11.66
CA ILE A 257 13.75 5.74 -12.06
C ILE A 257 12.99 5.04 -10.93
N ASP A 258 13.00 5.69 -9.77
CA ASP A 258 12.61 5.07 -8.50
C ASP A 258 11.10 4.79 -8.43
N ASN A 259 10.28 5.81 -8.68
CA ASN A 259 8.83 5.69 -8.50
C ASN A 259 8.22 4.63 -9.41
N PHE A 260 8.68 4.58 -10.67
CA PHE A 260 8.18 3.62 -11.64
C PHE A 260 8.43 2.19 -11.16
N SER A 261 9.65 1.91 -10.69
CA SER A 261 10.02 0.59 -10.17
C SER A 261 9.10 0.14 -9.03
N TRP A 262 8.82 1.03 -8.07
CA TRP A 262 7.94 0.72 -6.93
C TRP A 262 6.47 0.56 -7.33
N VAL A 263 5.95 1.42 -8.20
CA VAL A 263 4.56 1.29 -8.70
C VAL A 263 4.39 -0.01 -9.48
N MET A 264 5.35 -0.36 -10.34
CA MET A 264 5.28 -1.60 -11.12
C MET A 264 5.39 -2.84 -10.22
N ILE A 265 6.31 -2.88 -9.26
CA ILE A 265 6.37 -3.96 -8.26
C ILE A 265 5.07 -4.04 -7.46
N GLY A 266 4.51 -2.90 -7.03
CA GLY A 266 3.23 -2.84 -6.34
C GLY A 266 2.07 -3.44 -7.15
N SER A 267 2.07 -3.22 -8.47
CA SER A 267 1.04 -3.73 -9.37
C SER A 267 1.03 -5.27 -9.47
N TYR A 268 2.19 -5.92 -9.29
CA TYR A 268 2.31 -7.38 -9.36
C TYR A 268 1.49 -8.11 -8.30
N PHE A 269 1.28 -7.48 -7.15
CA PHE A 269 0.45 -8.05 -6.08
C PHE A 269 -0.99 -8.31 -6.55
N ILE A 270 -1.49 -7.57 -7.54
CA ILE A 270 -2.83 -7.77 -8.10
C ILE A 270 -2.95 -9.12 -8.85
N PHE A 271 -1.87 -9.61 -9.46
CA PHE A 271 -1.88 -10.88 -10.21
C PHE A 271 -1.93 -12.12 -9.30
N ILE A 272 -1.76 -11.92 -8.00
CA ILE A 272 -1.86 -12.97 -6.98
C ILE A 272 -3.25 -12.93 -6.34
N THR A 273 -3.86 -14.09 -6.23
CA THR A 273 -5.21 -14.25 -5.68
C THR A 273 -5.16 -14.36 -4.16
N ASP A 274 -6.26 -14.00 -3.48
CA ASP A 274 -6.38 -14.07 -2.02
C ASP A 274 -6.14 -15.50 -1.49
N GLN A 275 -6.50 -16.52 -2.26
CA GLN A 275 -6.23 -17.92 -1.92
C GLN A 275 -4.73 -18.23 -1.92
N GLU A 276 -4.00 -17.73 -2.91
CA GLU A 276 -2.56 -17.94 -3.03
C GLU A 276 -1.80 -17.22 -1.91
N TYR A 277 -2.21 -16.00 -1.54
CA TYR A 277 -1.67 -15.31 -0.36
C TYR A 277 -1.87 -16.12 0.92
N LYS A 278 -3.07 -16.70 1.13
CA LYS A 278 -3.37 -17.54 2.29
C LYS A 278 -2.62 -18.87 2.28
N MET A 279 -2.35 -19.43 1.11
CA MET A 279 -1.52 -20.64 0.99
C MET A 279 -0.06 -20.33 1.32
N PHE A 280 0.48 -19.25 0.75
CA PHE A 280 1.83 -18.79 1.03
C PHE A 280 2.01 -18.43 2.49
N SER A 281 1.05 -17.75 3.11
CA SER A 281 1.13 -17.39 4.53
C SER A 281 1.12 -18.61 5.44
N LYS A 282 0.38 -19.67 5.14
CA LYS A 282 0.43 -20.93 5.90
C LYS A 282 1.81 -21.60 5.83
N TRP A 283 2.51 -21.46 4.70
CA TRP A 283 3.83 -22.03 4.50
C TRP A 283 4.93 -21.20 5.20
N VAL A 284 4.90 -19.86 5.08
CA VAL A 284 5.89 -18.97 5.67
C VAL A 284 5.63 -18.70 7.16
N PHE A 285 4.36 -18.47 7.53
CA PHE A 285 3.95 -18.07 8.86
C PHE A 285 3.17 -19.22 9.53
N SER A 286 3.89 -20.11 10.22
CA SER A 286 3.29 -21.24 10.94
C SER A 286 2.56 -20.86 12.23
N ASN A 287 2.71 -19.62 12.69
CA ASN A 287 2.31 -19.17 14.02
C ASN A 287 1.05 -18.32 13.94
N LYS A 288 -0.13 -18.97 14.00
CA LYS A 288 -1.35 -18.26 14.39
C LYS A 288 -1.14 -17.66 15.78
N LEU A 289 -1.60 -16.43 15.97
CA LEU A 289 -1.59 -15.73 17.24
C LEU A 289 -3.02 -15.51 17.69
N ILE A 290 -3.36 -16.03 18.87
CA ILE A 290 -4.63 -15.76 19.52
C ILE A 290 -4.41 -14.59 20.46
N ILE A 291 -5.18 -13.52 20.31
CA ILE A 291 -5.14 -12.34 21.16
C ILE A 291 -6.40 -12.31 21.99
N PHE A 292 -6.23 -12.08 23.29
CA PHE A 292 -7.33 -11.91 24.23
C PHE A 292 -7.48 -10.43 24.55
N ILE A 293 -8.66 -9.89 24.26
CA ILE A 293 -9.03 -8.49 24.55
C ILE A 293 -10.16 -8.43 25.57
N ASP A 294 -10.19 -7.35 26.35
CA ASP A 294 -11.33 -7.08 27.24
C ASP A 294 -12.52 -6.57 26.43
N ASN A 295 -13.60 -7.34 26.44
CA ASN A 295 -14.85 -7.03 25.73
C ASN A 295 -15.61 -5.84 26.31
N TRP A 296 -15.30 -5.40 27.53
CA TRP A 296 -15.92 -4.21 28.16
C TRP A 296 -15.09 -2.94 27.97
N CYS A 297 -13.93 -3.03 27.33
CA CYS A 297 -13.04 -1.92 27.06
C CYS A 297 -13.21 -1.43 25.60
N ALA A 298 -13.82 -0.25 25.41
CA ALA A 298 -14.07 0.31 24.08
C ALA A 298 -12.79 0.50 23.25
N ASN A 299 -11.72 0.98 23.90
CA ASN A 299 -10.41 1.15 23.26
C ASN A 299 -9.79 -0.20 22.83
N CYS A 300 -10.00 -1.26 23.61
CA CYS A 300 -9.50 -2.60 23.34
C CYS A 300 -10.25 -3.23 22.15
N LEU A 301 -11.58 -3.05 22.10
CA LEU A 301 -12.40 -3.45 20.95
C LEU A 301 -12.01 -2.68 19.68
N ARG A 302 -11.78 -1.37 19.77
CA ARG A 302 -11.34 -0.54 18.64
C ARG A 302 -9.97 -0.99 18.12
N PHE A 303 -9.02 -1.24 19.03
CA PHE A 303 -7.71 -1.80 18.67
C PHE A 303 -7.84 -3.17 17.99
N GLY A 304 -8.67 -4.07 18.54
CA GLY A 304 -8.93 -5.38 17.94
C GLY A 304 -9.49 -5.27 16.51
N LYS A 305 -10.41 -4.33 16.26
CA LYS A 305 -10.91 -4.05 14.91
C LYS A 305 -9.81 -3.55 13.96
N ILE A 306 -8.95 -2.65 14.41
CA ILE A 306 -7.81 -2.16 13.62
C ILE A 306 -6.86 -3.32 13.27
N VAL A 307 -6.47 -4.13 14.27
CA VAL A 307 -5.63 -5.32 14.05
C VAL A 307 -6.26 -6.25 13.03
N LYS A 308 -7.57 -6.53 13.14
CA LYS A 308 -8.25 -7.40 12.19
C LYS A 308 -8.32 -6.82 10.77
N SER A 309 -8.48 -5.50 10.65
CA SER A 309 -8.45 -4.83 9.34
C SER A 309 -7.07 -4.91 8.68
N CYS A 310 -5.99 -4.94 9.48
CA CYS A 310 -4.61 -5.05 9.01
C CYS A 310 -4.14 -6.49 8.81
N ASP A 311 -4.85 -7.48 9.37
CA ASP A 311 -4.57 -8.90 9.28
C ASP A 311 -5.08 -9.51 7.95
N PHE A 312 -4.52 -9.06 6.83
CA PHE A 312 -4.91 -9.54 5.49
C PHE A 312 -4.54 -11.02 5.25
N LEU A 313 -3.58 -11.57 5.99
CA LEU A 313 -3.19 -12.99 5.91
C LEU A 313 -4.03 -13.90 6.83
N ASN A 314 -4.94 -13.34 7.64
CA ASN A 314 -5.78 -14.06 8.60
C ASN A 314 -5.00 -14.94 9.58
N LEU A 315 -3.90 -14.40 10.10
CA LEU A 315 -3.01 -15.06 11.06
C LEU A 315 -3.37 -14.75 12.52
N ILE A 316 -4.23 -13.76 12.74
CA ILE A 316 -4.62 -13.30 14.07
C ILE A 316 -6.08 -13.65 14.37
N GLU A 317 -6.28 -14.36 15.46
CA GLU A 317 -7.60 -14.65 16.03
C GLU A 317 -7.80 -13.79 17.28
N ILE A 318 -8.97 -13.16 17.40
CA ILE A 318 -9.28 -12.28 18.53
C ILE A 318 -10.40 -12.95 19.34
N LYS A 319 -10.11 -13.25 20.61
CA LYS A 319 -11.07 -13.79 21.58
C LYS A 319 -11.34 -12.78 22.68
N GLY A 320 -12.56 -12.77 23.19
CA GLY A 320 -12.95 -11.94 24.31
C GLY A 320 -12.67 -12.62 25.63
N ILE A 321 -11.94 -11.96 26.53
CA ILE A 321 -11.51 -12.59 27.80
C ILE A 321 -12.66 -12.85 28.77
N ARG A 322 -13.71 -12.02 28.76
CA ARG A 322 -14.85 -12.14 29.70
C ARG A 322 -15.89 -13.18 29.31
N ASN A 323 -15.91 -13.59 28.05
CA ASN A 323 -16.80 -14.64 27.54
C ASN A 323 -16.09 -16.01 27.50
N TYR A 324 -14.90 -16.10 28.09
CA TYR A 324 -14.08 -17.30 28.09
C TYR A 324 -14.42 -18.16 29.33
N SER A 325 -15.02 -19.33 29.10
CA SER A 325 -15.13 -20.38 30.11
C SER A 325 -13.89 -21.28 30.07
N GLY A 326 -13.19 -21.36 31.19
CA GLY A 326 -11.87 -21.99 31.27
C GLY A 326 -11.88 -23.48 30.99
N ASN A 327 -11.11 -23.90 29.97
CA ASN A 327 -10.39 -25.18 29.86
C ASN A 327 -9.63 -25.34 28.53
N GLU A 328 -9.80 -24.45 27.53
CA GLU A 328 -9.13 -24.58 26.21
C GLU A 328 -7.62 -24.22 26.22
N PHE A 329 -7.15 -23.37 27.14
CA PHE A 329 -5.75 -22.89 27.15
C PHE A 329 -5.11 -23.02 28.54
N SER A 330 -4.43 -24.15 28.77
CA SER A 330 -3.65 -24.40 29.99
C SER A 330 -2.55 -23.35 30.17
N GLY A 331 -2.62 -22.55 31.24
CA GLY A 331 -1.58 -21.60 31.64
C GLY A 331 -1.93 -20.10 31.49
N LEU A 332 -3.09 -19.75 30.92
CA LEU A 332 -3.50 -18.35 30.83
C LEU A 332 -3.98 -17.82 32.19
N GLU A 333 -3.20 -16.95 32.82
CA GLU A 333 -3.60 -16.25 34.03
C GLU A 333 -4.69 -15.18 33.73
N LEU A 334 -5.94 -15.49 34.08
CA LEU A 334 -7.12 -14.64 33.84
C LEU A 334 -6.99 -13.25 34.47
N GLU A 335 -6.51 -13.17 35.71
CA GLU A 335 -6.37 -11.89 36.42
C GLU A 335 -5.37 -10.96 35.72
N LYS A 336 -4.25 -11.50 35.23
CA LYS A 336 -3.29 -10.73 34.41
C LYS A 336 -3.88 -10.35 33.06
N ALA A 337 -4.66 -11.24 32.42
CA ALA A 337 -5.28 -11.00 31.12
C ALA A 337 -6.40 -9.94 31.14
N LEU A 338 -7.10 -9.81 32.28
CA LEU A 338 -8.08 -8.73 32.50
C LEU A 338 -7.40 -7.37 32.63
N ASN A 339 -6.25 -7.31 33.32
CA ASN A 339 -5.49 -6.06 33.48
C ASN A 339 -4.67 -5.70 32.21
N LYS A 340 -4.09 -6.70 31.53
CA LYS A 340 -3.19 -6.53 30.38
C LYS A 340 -3.59 -7.46 29.24
N MET A 341 -3.60 -6.93 28.01
CA MET A 341 -3.88 -7.72 26.81
C MET A 341 -2.94 -8.91 26.71
N ALA A 342 -3.51 -10.10 26.55
CA ALA A 342 -2.75 -11.34 26.47
C ALA A 342 -2.71 -11.87 25.03
N SER A 343 -1.68 -12.64 24.72
CA SER A 343 -1.60 -13.40 23.48
C SER A 343 -0.97 -14.77 23.68
N ILE A 344 -1.43 -15.74 22.91
CA ILE A 344 -0.94 -17.12 22.91
C ILE A 344 -0.53 -17.46 21.48
N ASN A 345 0.70 -17.95 21.32
CA ASN A 345 1.15 -18.49 20.03
C ASN A 345 0.86 -19.99 19.94
N LYS A 346 0.97 -20.58 18.75
CA LYS A 346 0.78 -22.03 18.53
C LYS A 346 1.65 -22.93 19.41
N LYS A 347 2.80 -22.45 19.90
CA LYS A 347 3.70 -23.18 20.82
C LYS A 347 3.27 -23.10 22.29
N GLY A 348 2.12 -22.48 22.59
CA GLY A 348 1.63 -22.27 23.95
C GLY A 348 2.33 -21.15 24.73
N LYS A 349 3.26 -20.40 24.12
CA LYS A 349 3.97 -19.30 24.78
C LYS A 349 3.06 -18.08 24.93
N ILE A 350 2.69 -17.81 26.17
CA ILE A 350 1.84 -16.69 26.56
C ILE A 350 2.67 -15.40 26.64
N SER A 351 2.08 -14.27 26.29
CA SER A 351 2.65 -12.94 26.46
C SER A 351 1.59 -11.95 26.87
N TYR A 352 1.99 -10.89 27.57
CA TYR A 352 1.09 -9.90 28.14
C TYR A 352 1.57 -8.49 27.81
N GLY A 353 0.64 -7.55 27.78
CA GLY A 353 0.94 -6.13 27.68
C GLY A 353 1.63 -5.74 26.37
N PHE A 354 2.73 -4.99 26.48
CA PHE A 354 3.51 -4.52 25.34
C PHE A 354 4.09 -5.67 24.49
N ASP A 355 4.45 -6.80 25.11
CA ASP A 355 4.94 -7.96 24.37
C ASP A 355 3.90 -8.54 23.41
N THR A 356 2.61 -8.44 23.76
CA THR A 356 1.51 -8.80 22.84
C THR A 356 1.47 -7.84 21.66
N ILE A 357 1.59 -6.53 21.89
CA ILE A 357 1.64 -5.52 20.81
C ILE A 357 2.82 -5.79 19.88
N TYR A 358 4.01 -6.00 20.43
CA TYR A 358 5.21 -6.30 19.64
C TYR A 358 5.03 -7.54 18.76
N ARG A 359 4.41 -8.61 19.29
CA ARG A 359 4.11 -9.82 18.50
C ARG A 359 3.11 -9.59 17.38
N ILE A 360 2.09 -8.76 17.62
CA ILE A 360 1.13 -8.37 16.57
C ILE A 360 1.85 -7.70 15.41
N PHE A 361 2.77 -6.77 15.71
CA PHE A 361 3.53 -6.04 14.70
C PHE A 361 4.51 -6.93 13.93
N ILE A 362 5.07 -7.97 14.55
CA ILE A 362 5.87 -8.97 13.83
C ILE A 362 5.04 -9.73 12.79
N ILE A 363 3.76 -9.98 13.07
CA ILE A 363 2.89 -10.79 12.20
C ILE A 363 2.34 -9.96 11.03
N ILE A 364 2.07 -8.67 11.25
CA ILE A 364 1.47 -7.79 10.24
C ILE A 364 2.58 -7.16 9.39
N PRO A 365 2.76 -7.53 8.11
CA PRO A 365 3.93 -7.10 7.32
C PRO A 365 4.06 -5.58 7.17
N ILE A 366 2.94 -4.88 7.01
CA ILE A 366 2.95 -3.41 6.90
C ILE A 366 3.37 -2.73 8.22
N ALA A 367 3.20 -3.41 9.35
CA ALA A 367 3.63 -2.91 10.65
C ALA A 367 5.14 -3.07 10.86
N TRP A 368 5.86 -3.73 9.95
CA TRP A 368 7.31 -3.93 10.02
C TRP A 368 8.10 -2.62 9.97
N LEU A 369 7.55 -1.57 9.35
CA LEU A 369 8.14 -0.23 9.36
C LEU A 369 8.38 0.29 10.79
N PHE A 370 7.52 -0.10 11.74
CA PHE A 370 7.61 0.33 13.14
C PHE A 370 8.39 -0.65 14.03
N LEU A 371 8.80 -1.82 13.51
CA LEU A 371 9.51 -2.83 14.30
C LEU A 371 10.84 -2.34 14.90
N PRO A 372 11.69 -1.57 14.20
CA PRO A 372 12.93 -1.07 14.80
C PRO A 372 12.66 -0.24 16.06
N ILE A 373 11.68 0.67 16.00
CA ILE A 373 11.28 1.52 17.12
C ILE A 373 10.69 0.67 18.26
N LEU A 374 9.79 -0.27 17.95
CA LEU A 374 9.19 -1.14 18.97
C LEU A 374 10.19 -2.09 19.61
N PHE A 375 11.19 -2.54 18.88
CA PHE A 375 12.27 -3.36 19.40
C PHE A 375 13.15 -2.57 20.37
N MET A 376 13.50 -1.33 20.03
CA MET A 376 14.20 -0.43 20.96
C MET A 376 13.39 -0.21 22.25
N LEU A 377 12.09 0.10 22.13
CA LEU A 377 11.19 0.27 23.28
C LEU A 377 11.05 -1.00 24.14
N LYS A 378 11.18 -2.17 23.51
CA LYS A 378 11.16 -3.46 24.21
C LYS A 378 12.42 -3.66 25.04
N ILE A 379 13.60 -3.45 24.45
CA ILE A 379 14.89 -3.63 25.12
C ILE A 379 15.05 -2.61 26.26
N SER A 380 14.66 -1.36 26.04
CA SER A 380 14.77 -0.29 27.05
C SER A 380 13.74 -0.41 28.17
N LYS A 381 12.79 -1.37 28.09
CA LYS A 381 11.62 -1.53 28.98
C LYS A 381 10.65 -0.34 28.98
N MET A 382 10.93 0.75 28.26
CA MET A 382 10.04 1.91 28.15
C MET A 382 8.67 1.54 27.55
N GLY A 383 8.63 0.55 26.64
CA GLY A 383 7.37 0.08 26.05
C GLY A 383 6.38 -0.45 27.10
N ASN A 384 6.88 -1.10 28.16
CA ASN A 384 6.02 -1.56 29.26
C ASN A 384 5.49 -0.41 30.11
N ILE A 385 6.30 0.64 30.32
CA ILE A 385 5.90 1.85 31.06
C ILE A 385 4.78 2.56 30.29
N LEU A 386 5.01 2.87 29.01
CA LEU A 386 4.03 3.50 28.12
C LEU A 386 2.74 2.68 28.03
N TYR A 387 2.85 1.35 27.96
CA TYR A 387 1.69 0.47 27.94
C TYR A 387 0.89 0.53 29.25
N ASN A 388 1.56 0.51 30.41
CA ASN A 388 0.88 0.52 31.69
C ASN A 388 0.12 1.85 31.90
N GLU A 389 0.70 2.99 31.52
CA GLU A 389 0.01 4.30 31.52
C GLU A 389 -1.29 4.27 30.70
N LEU A 390 -1.24 3.70 29.49
CA LEU A 390 -2.42 3.52 28.64
C LEU A 390 -3.41 2.49 29.20
N ALA A 391 -2.92 1.47 29.93
CA ALA A 391 -3.76 0.44 30.53
C ALA A 391 -4.53 0.94 31.74
N ILE A 392 -3.95 1.84 32.54
CA ILE A 392 -4.59 2.48 33.70
C ILE A 392 -5.73 3.40 33.25
N LYS A 393 -5.56 4.11 32.13
CA LYS A 393 -6.58 5.04 31.58
C LYS A 393 -7.71 4.36 30.79
N ARG A 394 -7.92 3.04 30.96
CA ARG A 394 -8.98 2.31 30.25
C ARG A 394 -10.35 2.59 30.88
N SER A 395 -11.27 3.14 30.10
CA SER A 395 -12.69 3.16 30.46
C SER A 395 -13.30 1.78 30.25
N ILE A 396 -13.69 1.13 31.35
CA ILE A 396 -14.43 -0.13 31.35
C ILE A 396 -15.91 0.22 31.55
N ILE A 397 -16.73 -0.03 30.53
CA ILE A 397 -18.17 0.20 30.62
C ILE A 397 -18.84 -1.18 30.56
N PRO A 398 -19.48 -1.66 31.65
CA PRO A 398 -20.22 -2.91 31.63
C PRO A 398 -21.51 -2.72 30.83
N ILE A 399 -21.55 -3.19 29.58
CA ILE A 399 -22.71 -3.03 28.68
C ILE A 399 -23.71 -4.20 28.82
N HIS A 400 -23.29 -5.34 29.42
CA HIS A 400 -24.12 -6.53 29.59
C HIS A 400 -23.81 -7.22 30.93
N CYS A 401 -24.32 -6.68 32.03
CA CYS A 401 -24.22 -7.34 33.33
C CYS A 401 -25.59 -7.88 33.77
N THR A 402 -25.71 -9.19 33.82
CA THR A 402 -26.79 -9.89 34.53
C THR A 402 -26.19 -10.44 35.82
N GLU A 403 -26.61 -9.80 36.91
CA GLU A 403 -26.57 -10.23 38.33
C GLU A 403 -25.25 -10.26 39.12
N ASN A 404 -24.05 -10.28 38.52
CA ASN A 404 -22.80 -10.14 39.32
C ASN A 404 -21.75 -9.28 38.61
N CYS A 405 -21.74 -7.99 38.92
CA CYS A 405 -20.79 -7.01 38.37
C CYS A 405 -19.85 -6.50 39.47
N ASP A 406 -18.85 -7.31 39.85
CA ASP A 406 -17.78 -6.84 40.72
C ASP A 406 -16.82 -5.94 39.92
N ILE A 407 -17.04 -4.63 40.02
CA ILE A 407 -16.04 -3.64 39.63
C ILE A 407 -15.08 -3.49 40.82
N LYS A 408 -13.96 -4.21 40.81
CA LYS A 408 -12.82 -3.78 41.63
C LYS A 408 -12.25 -2.50 41.02
N THR A 409 -12.82 -1.36 41.40
CA THR A 409 -12.20 -0.05 41.23
C THR A 409 -10.86 -0.09 41.96
N LYS A 410 -9.76 -0.16 41.21
CA LYS A 410 -8.45 0.18 41.77
C LYS A 410 -8.45 1.69 42.00
N LEU A 411 -8.47 2.07 43.28
CA LEU A 411 -8.02 3.37 43.75
C LEU A 411 -6.58 3.62 43.29
#